data_AF-A0A7W4D0Q0-F1
#
_entry.id   AF-A0A7W4D0Q0-F1
#
_cell.length_a   1.000
_cell.length_b   1.000
_cell.length_c   1.000
_cell.angle_alpha   90.00
_cell.angle_beta   90.00
_cell.angle_gamma   90.00
#
_symmetry.space_group_name_H-M   'P 1'
#
loop_
_entity.id
_entity.type
_entity.pdbx_description
1 polymer ?
#
loop_
_entity_poly.entity_id
_entity_poly.type
_entity_poly.pdbx_seq_one_letter_code
_entity_poly.pdbx_strand_id
1 'polypeptide(L)'
;MTDANFSRPGAVDLSALSQPARPSSSGGGYVTQVSESDFQGLAAMSAQHPVILEFHSPRDPNGQAVSAALAELVNAAGGRFLLGRVDVDAEPRLAQALQIQAVPTVVAVIGGQMAPLFQGTKSREEISAVLDQIAQLAVANGMTGRAQPVSGSPVAEGAPAEPAANPRFAKADAALEAGDYAAAVREFDVLLKETPGDAEVIAGRAQSALLERSASFDPAAIVDRANANPEDLAAQLDAADLEIISGRYAEAFERLLGLASQSGPEDRDTIRVRLLELFEVVGRTDPAVLKARRRLATVLF
;
A
#
# COMPACT_ATOMS: atom_id res chain seq x y z
N MET A 1 -9.79 4.28 62.12
CA MET A 1 -8.54 5.06 62.16
C MET A 1 -7.39 4.07 62.08
N THR A 2 -6.36 4.12 61.25
CA THR A 2 -5.98 4.85 60.03
C THR A 2 -4.68 4.16 59.60
N ASP A 3 -4.43 4.06 58.29
CA ASP A 3 -3.16 3.71 57.67
C ASP A 3 -1.91 4.30 58.34
N ALA A 4 -0.78 3.60 58.18
CA ALA A 4 0.52 4.23 57.96
C ALA A 4 1.45 3.28 57.21
N ASN A 5 1.25 3.20 55.90
CA ASN A 5 2.23 2.69 54.95
C ASN A 5 3.40 3.69 54.89
N PHE A 6 4.61 3.25 55.23
CA PHE A 6 5.82 4.08 55.23
C PHE A 6 6.35 4.24 53.80
N SER A 7 6.28 5.46 53.27
CA SER A 7 7.10 5.90 52.13
C SER A 7 8.44 6.47 52.61
N ARG A 8 9.53 6.08 51.95
CA ARG A 8 10.73 6.91 51.81
C ARG A 8 11.08 7.02 50.31
N PRO A 9 11.51 8.21 49.84
CA PRO A 9 11.75 8.48 48.44
C PRO A 9 13.22 8.28 48.03
N GLY A 10 13.44 7.93 46.77
CA GLY A 10 14.69 8.21 46.07
C GLY A 10 15.61 7.00 45.79
N ALA A 11 15.23 6.20 44.80
CA ALA A 11 16.20 5.50 43.95
C ALA A 11 15.68 5.58 42.51
N VAL A 12 16.53 6.10 41.62
CA VAL A 12 16.23 6.28 40.20
C VAL A 12 16.35 4.90 39.54
N ASP A 13 15.25 4.43 38.96
CA ASP A 13 15.22 3.17 38.24
C ASP A 13 15.80 3.37 36.82
N LEU A 14 16.93 2.70 36.53
CA LEU A 14 17.61 2.71 35.24
C LEU A 14 17.11 1.59 34.29
N SER A 15 16.02 0.91 34.64
CA SER A 15 15.42 -0.15 33.82
C SER A 15 14.81 0.34 32.50
N ALA A 16 14.77 1.65 32.26
CA ALA A 16 14.26 2.24 31.02
C ALA A 16 15.28 2.30 29.86
N LEU A 17 16.53 1.84 30.03
CA LEU A 17 17.58 1.92 29.00
C LEU A 17 17.96 0.57 28.36
N SER A 18 17.10 -0.42 28.40
CA SER A 18 17.35 -1.68 27.67
C SER A 18 16.06 -2.26 27.13
N GLN A 19 15.60 -1.71 26.01
CA GLN A 19 14.69 -2.44 25.14
C GLN A 19 15.37 -2.63 23.77
N PRO A 20 15.59 -3.89 23.34
CA PRO A 20 16.12 -4.17 22.01
C PRO A 20 15.10 -3.72 20.97
N ALA A 21 15.57 -2.92 20.01
CA ALA A 21 14.80 -2.56 18.83
C ALA A 21 14.31 -3.83 18.12
N ARG A 22 12.99 -4.01 18.07
CA ARG A 22 12.34 -5.07 17.32
C ARG A 22 12.06 -4.58 15.89
N PRO A 23 12.16 -5.46 14.88
CA PRO A 23 12.08 -5.11 13.48
C PRO A 23 10.64 -4.74 13.09
N SER A 24 10.49 -3.66 12.32
CA SER A 24 9.22 -3.13 11.80
C SER A 24 8.86 -3.74 10.43
N SER A 25 7.70 -4.39 10.32
CA SER A 25 7.07 -4.92 9.09
C SER A 25 5.90 -4.00 8.66
N SER A 26 5.97 -3.17 7.62
CA SER A 26 5.81 -3.40 6.16
C SER A 26 4.37 -3.64 5.65
N GLY A 27 3.55 -2.57 5.60
CA GLY A 27 2.38 -2.42 4.73
C GLY A 27 2.67 -1.37 3.64
N GLY A 28 2.30 -1.64 2.38
CA GLY A 28 2.72 -0.82 1.25
C GLY A 28 2.01 0.53 1.16
N GLY A 29 2.76 1.63 1.08
CA GLY A 29 2.24 3.00 0.95
C GLY A 29 2.69 3.68 -0.33
N TYR A 30 2.22 4.90 -0.62
CA TYR A 30 2.72 5.71 -1.75
C TYR A 30 3.85 6.65 -1.31
N VAL A 31 4.52 6.28 -0.23
CA VAL A 31 5.62 7.02 0.38
C VAL A 31 6.84 6.12 0.33
N THR A 32 7.95 6.60 -0.19
CA THR A 32 9.23 5.89 -0.25
C THR A 32 10.32 6.74 0.36
N GLN A 33 11.30 6.11 0.99
CA GLN A 33 12.56 6.78 1.30
C GLN A 33 13.42 6.80 0.04
N VAL A 34 14.19 7.87 -0.12
CA VAL A 34 14.98 8.13 -1.33
C VAL A 34 16.41 8.39 -0.93
N SER A 35 17.30 7.52 -1.38
CA SER A 35 18.74 7.72 -1.35
C SER A 35 19.25 8.30 -2.67
N GLU A 36 20.53 8.69 -2.73
CA GLU A 36 21.18 9.08 -3.99
C GLU A 36 21.04 8.03 -5.10
N SER A 37 21.10 6.74 -4.76
CA SER A 37 20.95 5.64 -5.73
C SER A 37 19.55 5.51 -6.30
N ASP A 38 18.52 5.91 -5.55
CA ASP A 38 17.11 5.77 -5.97
C ASP A 38 16.64 6.94 -6.84
N PHE A 39 17.36 8.06 -6.78
CA PHE A 39 16.98 9.32 -7.43
C PHE A 39 16.84 9.21 -8.95
N GLN A 40 17.74 8.46 -9.61
CA GLN A 40 17.64 8.23 -11.06
C GLN A 40 16.39 7.41 -11.43
N GLY A 41 16.00 6.45 -10.60
CA GLY A 41 14.79 5.64 -10.81
C GLY A 41 13.52 6.47 -10.64
N LEU A 42 13.47 7.33 -9.62
CA LEU A 42 12.34 8.24 -9.37
C LEU A 42 12.12 9.25 -10.51
N ALA A 43 13.21 9.78 -11.09
CA ALA A 43 13.11 10.65 -12.25
C ALA A 43 12.48 9.93 -13.45
N ALA A 44 12.79 8.65 -13.68
CA ALA A 44 12.17 7.86 -14.74
C ALA A 44 10.67 7.60 -14.47
N MET A 45 10.29 7.35 -13.22
CA MET A 45 8.88 7.17 -12.83
C MET A 45 8.04 8.44 -13.01
N SER A 46 8.67 9.62 -12.88
CA SER A 46 8.01 10.92 -13.08
C SER A 46 7.45 11.14 -14.50
N ALA A 47 7.83 10.29 -15.46
CA ALA A 47 7.28 10.29 -16.82
C ALA A 47 5.85 9.72 -16.90
N GLN A 48 5.44 8.92 -15.92
CA GLN A 48 4.13 8.24 -15.91
C GLN A 48 3.14 8.88 -14.93
N HIS A 49 3.63 9.35 -13.79
CA HIS A 49 2.84 10.01 -12.76
C HIS A 49 3.70 11.05 -12.01
N PRO A 50 3.12 12.11 -11.44
CA PRO A 50 3.88 13.10 -10.69
C PRO A 50 4.56 12.48 -9.45
N VAL A 51 5.81 12.87 -9.23
CA VAL A 51 6.60 12.49 -8.05
C VAL A 51 6.79 13.73 -7.17
N ILE A 52 6.43 13.64 -5.90
CA ILE A 52 6.64 14.69 -4.91
C ILE A 52 7.87 14.30 -4.08
N LEU A 53 8.85 15.18 -3.99
CA LEU A 53 10.05 15.00 -3.18
C LEU A 53 9.98 15.92 -1.96
N GLU A 54 10.07 15.33 -0.78
CA GLU A 54 10.21 16.04 0.49
C GLU A 54 11.65 15.94 0.98
N PHE A 55 12.29 17.09 1.19
CA PHE A 55 13.57 17.21 1.88
C PHE A 55 13.30 17.58 3.33
N HIS A 56 13.63 16.68 4.25
CA HIS A 56 13.36 16.81 5.68
C HIS A 56 14.61 16.52 6.51
N SER A 57 14.61 16.97 7.77
CA SER A 57 15.59 16.58 8.79
C SER A 57 14.84 16.08 10.02
N PRO A 58 15.23 14.94 10.62
CA PRO A 58 14.67 14.47 11.89
C PRO A 58 14.82 15.47 13.05
N ARG A 59 15.77 16.41 12.93
CA ARG A 59 16.06 17.43 13.96
C ARG A 59 15.11 18.62 13.91
N ASP A 60 14.22 18.69 12.91
CA ASP A 60 13.22 19.74 12.79
C ASP A 60 11.82 19.25 13.20
N PRO A 61 11.38 19.55 14.44
CA PRO A 61 10.05 19.14 14.91
C PRO A 61 8.91 19.84 14.16
N ASN A 62 9.14 21.02 13.59
CA ASN A 62 8.12 21.74 12.83
C ASN A 62 7.91 21.11 11.44
N GLY A 63 8.97 20.54 10.87
CA GLY A 63 8.92 19.78 9.61
C GLY A 63 8.14 18.47 9.71
N GLN A 64 8.10 17.82 10.87
CA GLN A 64 7.39 16.54 11.05
C GLN A 64 5.89 16.65 10.77
N ALA A 65 5.26 17.78 11.13
CA ALA A 65 3.85 18.02 10.84
C ALA A 65 3.56 18.11 9.33
N VAL A 66 4.51 18.69 8.56
CA VAL A 66 4.43 18.76 7.10
C VAL A 66 4.63 17.38 6.49
N SER A 67 5.61 16.61 6.96
CA SER A 67 5.85 15.23 6.50
C SER A 67 4.63 14.34 6.73
N ALA A 68 4.00 14.45 7.90
CA ALA A 68 2.79 13.70 8.22
C ALA A 68 1.62 14.10 7.30
N ALA A 69 1.39 15.40 7.11
CA ALA A 69 0.33 15.89 6.24
C ALA A 69 0.53 15.45 4.77
N LEU A 70 1.77 15.49 4.26
CA LEU A 70 2.10 15.03 2.91
C LEU A 70 1.86 13.53 2.75
N ALA A 71 2.32 12.72 3.71
CA ALA A 71 2.13 11.27 3.68
C ALA A 71 0.64 10.92 3.67
N GLU A 72 -0.17 11.55 4.53
CA GLU A 72 -1.63 11.34 4.54
C GLU A 72 -2.27 11.72 3.21
N LEU A 73 -1.98 12.92 2.70
CA LEU A 73 -2.61 13.43 1.48
C LEU A 73 -2.22 12.61 0.24
N VAL A 74 -0.96 12.19 0.14
CA VAL A 74 -0.48 11.34 -0.97
C VAL A 74 -1.06 9.94 -0.89
N ASN A 75 -1.15 9.35 0.30
CA ASN A 75 -1.81 8.05 0.47
C ASN A 75 -3.32 8.13 0.18
N ALA A 76 -4.00 9.17 0.63
CA ALA A 76 -5.41 9.42 0.34
C ALA A 76 -5.67 9.63 -1.16
N ALA A 77 -4.67 10.13 -1.89
CA ALA A 77 -4.75 10.33 -3.32
C ALA A 77 -4.63 9.02 -4.14
N GLY A 78 -4.42 7.87 -3.50
CA GLY A 78 -4.56 6.54 -4.10
C GLY A 78 -3.69 6.31 -5.33
N GLY A 79 -2.42 6.70 -5.25
CA GLY A 79 -1.45 6.54 -6.34
C GLY A 79 -1.47 7.65 -7.39
N ARG A 80 -2.24 8.73 -7.21
CA ARG A 80 -2.12 9.93 -8.08
C ARG A 80 -0.75 10.62 -7.98
N PHE A 81 -0.06 10.40 -6.87
CA PHE A 81 1.26 10.93 -6.59
C PHE A 81 2.10 9.82 -5.96
N LEU A 82 3.42 9.90 -6.13
CA LEU A 82 4.39 9.16 -5.33
C LEU A 82 5.16 10.16 -4.47
N LEU A 83 5.24 9.94 -3.15
CA LEU A 83 6.03 10.77 -2.23
C LEU A 83 7.39 10.11 -1.99
N GLY A 84 8.47 10.76 -2.41
CA GLY A 84 9.83 10.42 -2.03
C GLY A 84 10.31 11.31 -0.89
N ARG A 85 10.74 10.72 0.23
CA ARG A 85 11.30 11.43 1.37
C ARG A 85 12.83 11.30 1.35
N VAL A 86 13.51 12.44 1.48
CA VAL A 86 14.97 12.53 1.51
C VAL A 86 15.36 13.12 2.86
N ASP A 87 16.11 12.37 3.66
CA ASP A 87 16.75 12.88 4.87
C ASP A 87 18.03 13.64 4.49
N VAL A 88 18.03 14.96 4.68
CA VAL A 88 19.18 15.81 4.32
C VAL A 88 20.38 15.64 5.25
N ASP A 89 20.16 15.11 6.47
CA ASP A 89 21.24 14.80 7.41
C ASP A 89 21.96 13.51 6.99
N ALA A 90 21.23 12.54 6.43
CA ALA A 90 21.77 11.30 5.89
C ALA A 90 22.36 11.47 4.48
N GLU A 91 21.74 12.32 3.65
CA GLU A 91 22.09 12.54 2.23
C GLU A 91 22.51 14.01 1.95
N PRO A 92 23.56 14.55 2.60
CA PRO A 92 23.94 15.95 2.50
C PRO A 92 24.44 16.34 1.10
N ARG A 93 24.99 15.39 0.35
CA ARG A 93 25.45 15.60 -1.03
C ARG A 93 24.29 15.81 -2.00
N LEU A 94 23.23 15.02 -1.88
CA LEU A 94 21.99 15.20 -2.65
C LEU A 94 21.34 16.56 -2.35
N ALA A 95 21.27 16.94 -1.08
CA ALA A 95 20.76 18.25 -0.67
C ALA A 95 21.57 19.41 -1.26
N GLN A 96 22.91 19.30 -1.31
CA GLN A 96 23.78 20.29 -1.94
C GLN A 96 23.61 20.36 -3.45
N ALA A 97 23.53 19.21 -4.13
CA ALA A 97 23.35 19.13 -5.58
C ALA A 97 22.05 19.79 -6.03
N LEU A 98 20.99 19.63 -5.22
CA LEU A 98 19.67 20.23 -5.45
C LEU A 98 19.51 21.62 -4.81
N GLN A 99 20.60 22.18 -4.26
CA GLN A 99 20.65 23.51 -3.66
C GLN A 99 19.58 23.76 -2.58
N ILE A 100 19.28 22.74 -1.76
CA ILE A 100 18.32 22.84 -0.67
C ILE A 100 18.93 23.68 0.46
N GLN A 101 18.39 24.88 0.69
CA GLN A 101 18.91 25.83 1.69
C GLN A 101 18.20 25.78 3.04
N ALA A 102 16.98 25.23 3.07
CA ALA A 102 16.22 25.06 4.31
C ALA A 102 15.33 23.81 4.24
N VAL A 103 15.00 23.25 5.39
CA VAL A 103 14.05 22.15 5.55
C VAL A 103 12.85 22.63 6.39
N PRO A 104 11.64 22.09 6.17
CA PRO A 104 11.28 21.20 5.06
C PRO A 104 11.23 21.96 3.72
N THR A 105 11.66 21.31 2.63
CA THR A 105 11.46 21.82 1.26
C THR A 105 10.78 20.75 0.44
N VAL A 106 9.78 21.13 -0.35
CA VAL A 106 9.03 20.18 -1.18
C VAL A 106 9.10 20.58 -2.64
N VAL A 107 9.42 19.61 -3.48
CA VAL A 107 9.64 19.77 -4.92
C VAL A 107 8.77 18.76 -5.66
N ALA A 108 8.16 19.14 -6.77
CA ALA A 108 7.51 18.21 -7.68
C ALA A 108 8.45 17.87 -8.83
N VAL A 109 8.43 16.62 -9.27
CA VAL A 109 9.05 16.15 -10.50
C VAL A 109 7.95 15.66 -11.42
N ILE A 110 7.82 16.30 -12.59
CA ILE A 110 6.79 16.03 -13.58
C ILE A 110 7.47 15.91 -14.94
N GLY A 111 7.42 14.73 -15.56
CA GLY A 111 8.05 14.51 -16.87
C GLY A 111 9.56 14.77 -16.87
N GLY A 112 10.24 14.46 -15.76
CA GLY A 112 11.67 14.74 -15.57
C GLY A 112 12.03 16.20 -15.27
N GLN A 113 11.06 17.11 -15.19
CA GLN A 113 11.30 18.49 -14.78
C GLN A 113 11.00 18.69 -13.30
N MET A 114 11.97 19.27 -12.58
CA MET A 114 11.82 19.62 -11.16
C MET A 114 11.25 21.03 -11.02
N ALA A 115 10.17 21.17 -10.26
CA ALA A 115 9.54 22.44 -9.94
C ALA A 115 9.41 22.59 -8.42
N PRO A 116 9.95 23.67 -7.81
CA PRO A 116 9.78 23.92 -6.39
C PRO A 116 8.30 24.18 -6.07
N LEU A 117 7.77 23.52 -5.05
CA LEU A 117 6.39 23.72 -4.60
C LEU A 117 6.34 24.74 -3.48
N PHE A 118 7.03 24.45 -2.38
CA PHE A 118 7.10 25.35 -1.23
C PHE A 118 8.31 25.02 -0.34
N GLN A 119 8.61 25.96 0.55
CA GLN A 119 9.63 25.86 1.56
C GLN A 119 9.06 26.28 2.92
N GLY A 120 9.49 25.60 3.98
CA GLY A 120 9.03 25.83 5.34
C GLY A 120 7.70 25.16 5.67
N THR A 121 7.19 25.41 6.87
CA THR A 121 5.94 24.83 7.34
C THR A 121 4.72 25.43 6.66
N LYS A 122 3.81 24.56 6.21
CA LYS A 122 2.50 24.93 5.66
C LYS A 122 1.39 24.17 6.37
N SER A 123 0.19 24.74 6.39
CA SER A 123 -0.98 24.03 6.90
C SER A 123 -1.36 22.89 5.96
N ARG A 124 -2.10 21.89 6.48
CA ARG A 124 -2.59 20.77 5.67
C ARG A 124 -3.43 21.23 4.49
N GLU A 125 -4.24 22.26 4.69
CA GLU A 125 -5.13 22.82 3.66
C GLU A 125 -4.31 23.46 2.54
N GLU A 126 -3.25 24.20 2.87
CA GLU A 126 -2.34 24.77 1.88
C GLU A 126 -1.61 23.68 1.09
N ILE A 127 -1.14 22.62 1.77
CA ILE A 127 -0.47 21.48 1.13
C ILE A 127 -1.44 20.76 0.18
N SER A 128 -2.68 20.53 0.61
CA SER A 128 -3.72 19.92 -0.24
C SER A 128 -3.98 20.76 -1.49
N ALA A 129 -4.12 22.08 -1.35
CA ALA A 129 -4.36 22.97 -2.49
C ALA A 129 -3.21 22.95 -3.50
N VAL A 130 -1.96 22.85 -3.03
CA VAL A 130 -0.79 22.71 -3.89
C VAL A 130 -0.78 21.37 -4.62
N LEU A 131 -1.09 20.26 -3.93
CA LEU A 131 -1.18 18.94 -4.56
C LEU A 131 -2.28 18.90 -5.62
N ASP A 132 -3.43 19.53 -5.36
CA ASP A 132 -4.52 19.63 -6.33
C ASP A 132 -4.11 20.39 -7.59
N GLN A 133 -3.35 21.48 -7.47
CA GLN A 133 -2.79 22.21 -8.61
C GLN A 133 -1.84 21.32 -9.43
N ILE A 134 -1.02 20.50 -8.76
CA ILE A 134 -0.12 19.57 -9.43
C ILE A 134 -0.87 18.45 -10.13
N ALA A 135 -1.94 17.91 -9.54
CA ALA A 135 -2.82 16.96 -10.21
C ALA A 135 -3.45 17.57 -11.47
N GLN A 136 -3.92 18.82 -11.40
CA GLN A 136 -4.49 19.51 -12.56
C GLN A 136 -3.45 19.72 -13.67
N LEU A 137 -2.23 20.12 -13.30
CA LEU A 137 -1.12 20.25 -14.24
C LEU A 137 -0.72 18.90 -14.86
N ALA A 138 -0.71 17.81 -14.09
CA ALA A 138 -0.42 16.48 -14.59
C ALA A 138 -1.47 16.02 -15.61
N VAL A 139 -2.75 16.21 -15.31
CA VAL A 139 -3.86 15.91 -16.22
C VAL A 139 -3.78 16.77 -17.49
N ALA A 140 -3.46 18.07 -17.36
CA ALA A 140 -3.28 18.96 -18.51
C ALA A 140 -2.11 18.56 -19.42
N ASN A 141 -1.07 17.94 -18.84
CA ASN A 141 0.08 17.38 -19.57
C ASN A 141 -0.13 15.92 -20.03
N GLY A 142 -1.34 15.38 -19.90
CA GLY A 142 -1.68 14.03 -20.36
C GLY A 142 -1.15 12.89 -19.49
N MET A 143 -0.65 13.18 -18.28
CA MET A 143 -0.18 12.19 -17.32
C MET A 143 -1.36 11.65 -16.50
N THR A 144 -1.83 10.46 -16.85
CA THR A 144 -2.94 9.77 -16.16
C THR A 144 -2.52 8.47 -15.48
N GLY A 145 -1.22 8.16 -15.45
CA GLY A 145 -0.68 7.00 -14.75
C GLY A 145 -0.87 7.11 -13.24
N ARG A 146 -0.98 5.96 -12.57
CA ARG A 146 -0.99 5.87 -11.10
C ARG A 146 0.27 5.17 -10.62
N ALA A 147 0.90 5.73 -9.59
CA ALA A 147 1.97 5.09 -8.86
C ALA A 147 1.48 3.79 -8.21
N GLN A 148 2.33 2.77 -8.17
CA GLN A 148 2.08 1.54 -7.43
C GLN A 148 2.46 1.72 -5.95
N PRO A 149 1.76 1.07 -5.01
CA PRO A 149 2.14 1.11 -3.60
C PRO A 149 3.52 0.46 -3.41
N VAL A 150 4.43 1.15 -2.74
CA VAL A 150 5.76 0.63 -2.39
C VAL A 150 5.69 -0.13 -1.07
N SER A 151 6.07 -1.40 -1.09
CA SER A 151 6.23 -2.21 0.13
C SER A 151 7.48 -1.76 0.90
N GLY A 152 7.29 -1.14 2.07
CA GLY A 152 8.39 -0.92 3.03
C GLY A 152 8.72 0.52 3.46
N SER A 153 7.75 1.41 3.65
CA SER A 153 8.04 2.74 4.26
C SER A 153 7.86 2.74 5.78
N PRO A 154 8.78 3.36 6.55
CA PRO A 154 8.62 3.58 7.98
C PRO A 154 7.56 4.66 8.19
N VAL A 155 6.43 4.25 8.76
CA VAL A 155 5.38 5.16 9.21
C VAL A 155 5.95 5.94 10.40
N ALA A 156 6.10 7.26 10.25
CA ALA A 156 6.41 8.14 11.38
C ALA A 156 5.18 8.20 12.30
N GLU A 157 5.42 7.94 13.58
CA GLU A 157 4.47 7.97 14.68
C GLU A 157 3.60 9.23 14.61
N GLY A 158 2.28 9.06 14.46
CA GLY A 158 1.36 10.18 14.34
C GLY A 158 0.11 9.95 13.50
N ALA A 159 -0.09 8.75 12.94
CA ALA A 159 -1.45 8.33 12.65
C ALA A 159 -2.23 8.34 13.97
N PRO A 160 -3.54 8.71 13.99
CA PRO A 160 -4.39 8.26 15.09
C PRO A 160 -4.12 6.76 15.20
N ALA A 161 -3.90 6.28 16.42
CA ALA A 161 -3.65 4.87 16.69
C ALA A 161 -4.42 4.02 15.66
N GLU A 162 -3.75 2.99 15.10
CA GLU A 162 -4.45 1.83 14.56
C GLU A 162 -5.76 1.71 15.34
N PRO A 163 -6.95 1.60 14.72
CA PRO A 163 -8.14 1.35 15.51
C PRO A 163 -7.79 0.14 16.37
N ALA A 164 -7.57 0.39 17.66
CA ALA A 164 -6.67 -0.40 18.49
C ALA A 164 -6.94 -1.86 18.22
N ALA A 165 -5.98 -2.60 17.64
CA ALA A 165 -6.13 -3.95 17.06
C ALA A 165 -7.54 -4.46 17.32
N ASN A 166 -8.49 -4.13 16.42
CA ASN A 166 -9.91 -4.28 16.73
C ASN A 166 -10.06 -5.67 17.35
N PRO A 167 -10.46 -5.80 18.64
CA PRO A 167 -10.34 -7.07 19.36
C PRO A 167 -11.01 -8.23 18.61
N ARG A 168 -11.93 -7.87 17.72
CA ARG A 168 -12.56 -8.71 16.71
C ARG A 168 -11.60 -9.44 15.76
N PHE A 169 -10.56 -8.79 15.23
CA PHE A 169 -9.64 -9.37 14.24
C PHE A 169 -8.36 -9.97 14.84
N ALA A 170 -8.12 -9.79 16.15
CA ALA A 170 -6.87 -10.16 16.81
C ALA A 170 -6.35 -11.58 16.52
N LYS A 171 -7.23 -12.57 16.36
CA LYS A 171 -6.83 -13.95 16.00
C LYS A 171 -6.38 -14.08 14.55
N ALA A 172 -7.09 -13.41 13.63
CA ALA A 172 -6.74 -13.41 12.21
C ALA A 172 -5.44 -12.64 12.00
N ASP A 173 -5.28 -11.49 12.66
CA ASP A 173 -4.07 -10.67 12.60
C ASP A 173 -2.85 -11.44 13.13
N ALA A 174 -2.98 -12.12 14.28
CA ALA A 174 -1.91 -12.96 14.82
C ALA A 174 -1.52 -14.11 13.88
N ALA A 175 -2.47 -14.70 13.15
CA ALA A 175 -2.20 -15.72 12.16
C ALA A 175 -1.47 -15.16 10.93
N LEU A 176 -1.86 -13.97 10.45
CA LEU A 176 -1.17 -13.26 9.37
C LEU A 176 0.27 -12.90 9.75
N GLU A 177 0.49 -12.40 10.96
CA GLU A 177 1.83 -12.09 11.50
C GLU A 177 2.72 -13.33 11.59
N ALA A 178 2.13 -14.49 11.93
CA ALA A 178 2.84 -15.76 11.96
C ALA A 178 3.11 -16.36 10.57
N GLY A 179 2.59 -15.75 9.49
CA GLY A 179 2.64 -16.30 8.13
C GLY A 179 1.73 -17.51 7.93
N ASP A 180 0.84 -17.82 8.88
CA ASP A 180 -0.14 -18.89 8.77
C ASP A 180 -1.41 -18.35 8.10
N TYR A 181 -1.31 -18.10 6.80
CA TYR A 181 -2.40 -17.55 5.99
C TYR A 181 -3.64 -18.48 5.99
N ALA A 182 -3.43 -19.79 6.07
CA ALA A 182 -4.51 -20.77 6.17
C ALA A 182 -5.27 -20.65 7.50
N ALA A 183 -4.58 -20.38 8.62
CA ALA A 183 -5.23 -20.04 9.88
C ALA A 183 -5.97 -18.70 9.79
N ALA A 184 -5.37 -17.69 9.16
CA ALA A 184 -6.03 -16.39 8.98
C ALA A 184 -7.36 -16.50 8.21
N VAL A 185 -7.38 -17.27 7.10
CA VAL A 185 -8.61 -17.55 6.35
C VAL A 185 -9.68 -18.19 7.23
N ARG A 186 -9.31 -19.19 8.05
CA ARG A 186 -10.25 -19.85 8.97
C ARG A 186 -10.83 -18.91 10.02
N GLU A 187 -10.02 -18.00 10.56
CA GLU A 187 -10.49 -17.00 11.53
C GLU A 187 -11.44 -15.98 10.87
N PHE A 188 -11.13 -15.51 9.65
CA PHE A 188 -12.06 -14.68 8.88
C PHE A 188 -13.35 -15.41 8.50
N ASP A 189 -13.30 -16.71 8.21
CA ASP A 189 -14.50 -17.53 7.97
C ASP A 189 -15.42 -17.62 9.20
N VAL A 190 -14.85 -17.67 10.41
CA VAL A 190 -15.62 -17.59 11.66
C VAL A 190 -16.31 -16.23 11.75
N LEU A 191 -15.57 -15.15 11.52
CA LEU A 191 -16.12 -13.79 11.56
C LEU A 191 -17.20 -13.58 10.49
N LEU A 192 -17.07 -14.16 9.29
CA LEU A 192 -18.11 -14.06 8.26
C LEU A 192 -19.40 -14.78 8.65
N LYS A 193 -19.34 -15.86 9.43
CA LYS A 193 -20.56 -16.52 9.93
C LYS A 193 -21.33 -15.62 10.90
N GLU A 194 -20.62 -14.82 11.69
CA GLU A 194 -21.20 -13.87 12.63
C GLU A 194 -21.67 -12.59 11.93
N THR A 195 -20.92 -12.12 10.92
CA THR A 195 -21.19 -10.89 10.18
C THR A 195 -21.03 -11.08 8.65
N PRO A 196 -22.00 -11.72 7.97
CA PRO A 196 -21.84 -12.13 6.57
C PRO A 196 -21.70 -11.01 5.54
N GLY A 197 -22.11 -9.79 5.88
CA GLY A 197 -22.11 -8.63 4.98
C GLY A 197 -21.00 -7.61 5.28
N ASP A 198 -20.13 -7.90 6.23
CA ASP A 198 -19.10 -6.96 6.66
C ASP A 198 -17.99 -6.86 5.60
N ALA A 199 -17.85 -5.68 5.00
CA ALA A 199 -16.90 -5.43 3.94
C ALA A 199 -15.44 -5.64 4.39
N GLU A 200 -15.13 -5.35 5.65
CA GLU A 200 -13.77 -5.47 6.20
C GLU A 200 -13.40 -6.95 6.39
N VAL A 201 -14.33 -7.75 6.94
CA VAL A 201 -14.15 -9.20 7.10
C VAL A 201 -14.02 -9.90 5.73
N ILE A 202 -14.86 -9.50 4.76
CA ILE A 202 -14.82 -10.06 3.40
C ILE A 202 -13.47 -9.75 2.73
N ALA A 203 -13.00 -8.50 2.81
CA ALA A 203 -11.72 -8.09 2.23
C ALA A 203 -10.54 -8.81 2.92
N GLY A 204 -10.53 -8.87 4.26
CA GLY A 204 -9.49 -9.56 5.02
C GLY A 204 -9.39 -11.05 4.69
N ARG A 205 -10.53 -11.74 4.56
CA ARG A 205 -10.56 -13.12 4.08
C ARG A 205 -9.96 -13.27 2.69
N ALA A 206 -10.39 -12.43 1.75
CA ALA A 206 -9.96 -12.52 0.35
C ALA A 206 -8.45 -12.27 0.20
N GLN A 207 -7.90 -11.32 0.96
CA GLN A 207 -6.46 -11.05 1.01
C GLN A 207 -5.69 -12.24 1.60
N SER A 208 -6.16 -12.78 2.73
CA SER A 208 -5.55 -13.95 3.36
C SER A 208 -5.52 -15.16 2.42
N ALA A 209 -6.61 -15.38 1.69
CA ALA A 209 -6.72 -16.47 0.73
C ALA A 209 -5.79 -16.28 -0.49
N LEU A 210 -5.56 -15.05 -0.95
CA LEU A 210 -4.58 -14.78 -2.00
C LEU A 210 -3.16 -15.04 -1.50
N LEU A 211 -2.83 -14.62 -0.28
CA LEU A 211 -1.52 -14.87 0.33
C LEU A 211 -1.27 -16.37 0.54
N GLU A 212 -2.27 -17.11 1.02
CA GLU A 212 -2.18 -18.56 1.18
C GLU A 212 -1.80 -19.27 -0.12
N ARG A 213 -2.46 -18.91 -1.22
CA ARG A 213 -2.21 -19.52 -2.55
C ARG A 213 -0.87 -19.11 -3.12
N SER A 214 -0.46 -17.87 -2.90
CA SER A 214 0.75 -17.29 -3.50
C SER A 214 2.02 -17.46 -2.67
N ALA A 215 1.91 -18.00 -1.44
CA ALA A 215 3.04 -18.15 -0.51
C ALA A 215 4.24 -18.93 -1.09
N SER A 216 4.01 -19.82 -2.05
CA SER A 216 5.02 -20.67 -2.69
C SER A 216 5.17 -20.44 -4.18
N PHE A 217 4.65 -19.32 -4.71
CA PHE A 217 4.72 -19.01 -6.13
C PHE A 217 6.17 -18.84 -6.61
N ASP A 218 6.49 -19.53 -7.71
CA ASP A 218 7.59 -19.17 -8.59
C ASP A 218 6.99 -18.41 -9.79
N PRO A 219 7.19 -17.08 -9.88
CA PRO A 219 6.60 -16.27 -10.94
C PRO A 219 6.96 -16.75 -12.36
N ALA A 220 8.19 -17.19 -12.58
CA ALA A 220 8.64 -17.63 -13.90
C ALA A 220 7.95 -18.93 -14.29
N ALA A 221 7.92 -19.91 -13.38
CA ALA A 221 7.27 -21.19 -13.61
C ALA A 221 5.76 -21.07 -13.84
N ILE A 222 5.08 -20.14 -13.13
CA ILE A 222 3.64 -19.88 -13.32
C ILE A 222 3.37 -19.32 -14.71
N VAL A 223 4.14 -18.32 -15.14
CA VAL A 223 3.99 -17.72 -16.47
C VAL A 223 4.23 -18.76 -17.56
N ASP A 224 5.31 -19.54 -17.45
CA ASP A 224 5.64 -20.59 -18.41
C ASP A 224 4.54 -21.66 -18.47
N ARG A 225 4.05 -22.13 -17.32
CA ARG A 225 2.97 -23.12 -17.24
C ARG A 225 1.68 -22.60 -17.87
N ALA A 226 1.29 -21.37 -17.57
CA ALA A 226 0.05 -20.77 -18.09
C ALA A 226 0.14 -20.52 -19.61
N ASN A 227 1.31 -20.17 -20.13
CA ASN A 227 1.53 -20.02 -21.57
C ASN A 227 1.52 -21.38 -22.30
N ALA A 228 2.13 -22.41 -21.69
CA ALA A 228 2.14 -23.75 -22.25
C ALA A 228 0.78 -24.45 -22.19
N ASN A 229 -0.08 -24.07 -21.25
CA ASN A 229 -1.39 -24.69 -21.01
C ASN A 229 -2.52 -23.64 -20.95
N PRO A 230 -2.94 -23.05 -22.09
CA PRO A 230 -3.95 -21.98 -22.12
C PRO A 230 -5.33 -22.38 -21.58
N GLU A 231 -5.66 -23.67 -21.63
CA GLU A 231 -6.95 -24.22 -21.18
C GLU A 231 -6.90 -24.85 -19.78
N ASP A 232 -5.72 -24.95 -19.17
CA ASP A 232 -5.57 -25.49 -17.82
C ASP A 232 -6.06 -24.47 -16.78
N LEU A 233 -7.22 -24.77 -16.19
CA LEU A 233 -7.86 -23.92 -15.19
C LEU A 233 -6.92 -23.54 -14.04
N ALA A 234 -6.20 -24.49 -13.46
CA ALA A 234 -5.32 -24.22 -12.33
C ALA A 234 -4.17 -23.28 -12.75
N ALA A 235 -3.55 -23.54 -13.89
CA ALA A 235 -2.48 -22.69 -14.42
C ALA A 235 -2.94 -21.25 -14.67
N GLN A 236 -4.15 -21.07 -15.21
CA GLN A 236 -4.71 -19.76 -15.47
C GLN A 236 -5.12 -19.01 -14.18
N LEU A 237 -5.61 -19.73 -13.15
CA LEU A 237 -5.93 -19.14 -11.85
C LEU A 237 -4.66 -18.66 -11.13
N ASP A 238 -3.59 -19.45 -11.13
CA ASP A 238 -2.32 -19.07 -10.53
C ASP A 238 -1.69 -17.87 -11.25
N ALA A 239 -1.77 -17.84 -12.58
CA ALA A 239 -1.31 -16.69 -13.37
C ALA A 239 -2.13 -15.42 -13.08
N ALA A 240 -3.45 -15.54 -12.91
CA ALA A 240 -4.29 -14.42 -12.53
C ALA A 240 -3.95 -13.90 -11.12
N ASP A 241 -3.76 -14.79 -10.14
CA ASP A 241 -3.32 -14.41 -8.79
C ASP A 241 -1.97 -13.66 -8.84
N LEU A 242 -1.00 -14.16 -9.62
CA LEU A 242 0.30 -13.50 -9.82
C LEU A 242 0.15 -12.13 -10.49
N GLU A 243 -0.75 -11.99 -11.47
CA GLU A 243 -1.06 -10.72 -12.12
C GLU A 243 -1.67 -9.71 -11.14
N ILE A 244 -2.57 -10.15 -10.25
CA ILE A 244 -3.11 -9.30 -9.17
C ILE A 244 -1.99 -8.84 -8.23
N ILE A 245 -1.12 -9.75 -7.78
CA ILE A 245 0.01 -9.41 -6.89
C ILE A 245 0.96 -8.43 -7.58
N SER A 246 1.12 -8.55 -8.90
CA SER A 246 1.97 -7.67 -9.72
C SER A 246 1.30 -6.36 -10.14
N GLY A 247 0.07 -6.07 -9.68
CA GLY A 247 -0.68 -4.86 -10.03
C GLY A 247 -1.34 -4.85 -11.42
N ARG A 248 -1.28 -5.97 -12.15
CA ARG A 248 -1.84 -6.15 -13.51
C ARG A 248 -3.30 -6.60 -13.47
N TYR A 249 -4.16 -5.76 -12.88
CA TYR A 249 -5.55 -6.14 -12.58
C TYR A 249 -6.40 -6.38 -13.82
N ALA A 250 -6.24 -5.53 -14.83
CA ALA A 250 -7.02 -5.66 -16.06
C ALA A 250 -6.69 -6.98 -16.77
N GLU A 251 -5.42 -7.35 -16.85
CA GLU A 251 -4.92 -8.58 -17.43
C GLU A 251 -5.44 -9.80 -16.68
N ALA A 252 -5.35 -9.80 -15.34
CA ALA A 252 -5.87 -10.87 -14.50
C ALA A 252 -7.36 -11.13 -14.73
N PHE A 253 -8.16 -10.06 -14.73
CA PHE A 253 -9.60 -10.19 -14.94
C PHE A 253 -9.93 -10.61 -16.36
N GLU A 254 -9.27 -10.06 -17.37
CA GLU A 254 -9.48 -10.44 -18.77
C GLU A 254 -9.11 -11.91 -19.03
N ARG A 255 -8.03 -12.42 -18.42
CA ARG A 255 -7.63 -13.84 -18.46
C ARG A 255 -8.74 -14.74 -17.95
N LEU A 256 -9.21 -14.50 -16.74
CA LEU A 256 -10.24 -15.33 -16.11
C LEU A 256 -11.60 -15.21 -16.81
N LEU A 257 -11.99 -14.02 -17.26
CA LEU A 257 -13.22 -13.83 -18.02
C LEU A 257 -13.17 -14.51 -19.40
N GLY A 258 -12.00 -14.48 -20.05
CA GLY A 258 -11.75 -15.19 -21.30
C GLY A 258 -11.86 -16.71 -21.12
N LEU A 259 -11.26 -17.24 -20.05
CA LEU A 259 -11.37 -18.66 -19.70
C LEU A 259 -12.82 -19.06 -19.40
N ALA A 260 -13.51 -18.31 -18.54
CA ALA A 260 -14.90 -18.58 -18.14
C ALA A 260 -15.89 -18.64 -19.33
N SER A 261 -15.63 -17.85 -20.38
CA SER A 261 -16.45 -17.85 -21.60
C SER A 261 -16.36 -19.14 -22.42
N GLN A 262 -15.28 -19.90 -22.24
CA GLN A 262 -14.99 -21.15 -22.96
C GLN A 262 -15.15 -22.38 -22.05
N SER A 263 -15.21 -22.19 -20.74
CA SER A 263 -15.35 -23.25 -19.75
C SER A 263 -16.78 -23.79 -19.58
N GLY A 264 -16.87 -25.06 -19.15
CA GLY A 264 -18.12 -25.69 -18.72
C GLY A 264 -18.65 -25.14 -17.39
N PRO A 265 -19.85 -25.57 -16.93
CA PRO A 265 -20.53 -24.97 -15.78
C PRO A 265 -19.75 -25.04 -14.46
N GLU A 266 -19.07 -26.16 -14.17
CA GLU A 266 -18.32 -26.36 -12.93
C GLU A 266 -17.06 -25.47 -12.86
N ASP A 267 -16.27 -25.47 -13.94
CA ASP A 267 -15.11 -24.60 -14.08
C ASP A 267 -15.49 -23.12 -14.05
N ARG A 268 -16.61 -22.76 -14.71
CA ARG A 268 -17.12 -21.39 -14.72
C ARG A 268 -17.51 -20.90 -13.33
N ASP A 269 -18.09 -21.77 -12.49
CA ASP A 269 -18.38 -21.41 -11.10
C ASP A 269 -17.10 -21.21 -10.29
N THR A 270 -16.10 -22.07 -10.48
CA THR A 270 -14.78 -21.93 -9.85
C THR A 270 -14.13 -20.59 -10.22
N ILE A 271 -14.16 -20.22 -11.51
CA ILE A 271 -13.61 -18.94 -12.00
C ILE A 271 -14.42 -17.76 -11.45
N ARG A 272 -15.75 -17.87 -11.40
CA ARG A 272 -16.62 -16.85 -10.81
C ARG A 272 -16.25 -16.59 -9.36
N VAL A 273 -16.09 -17.64 -8.55
CA VAL A 273 -15.72 -17.52 -7.14
C VAL A 273 -14.36 -16.83 -7.03
N ARG A 274 -13.36 -17.24 -7.81
CA ARG A 274 -12.05 -16.59 -7.81
C ARG A 274 -12.12 -15.11 -8.18
N LEU A 275 -12.85 -14.76 -9.25
CA LEU A 275 -13.02 -13.37 -9.67
C LEU A 275 -13.65 -12.52 -8.56
N LEU A 276 -14.67 -13.04 -7.87
CA LEU A 276 -15.28 -12.33 -6.76
C LEU A 276 -14.29 -12.10 -5.62
N GLU A 277 -13.49 -13.09 -5.24
CA GLU A 277 -12.43 -12.91 -4.23
C GLU A 277 -11.43 -11.83 -4.67
N LEU A 278 -10.95 -11.88 -5.91
CA LEU A 278 -9.97 -10.90 -6.41
C LEU A 278 -10.55 -9.47 -6.51
N PHE A 279 -11.85 -9.32 -6.74
CA PHE A 279 -12.52 -8.00 -6.67
C PHE A 279 -12.53 -7.41 -5.26
N GLU A 280 -12.60 -8.26 -4.22
CA GLU A 280 -12.52 -7.82 -2.83
C GLU A 280 -11.08 -7.44 -2.46
N VAL A 281 -10.07 -8.15 -2.98
CA VAL A 281 -8.65 -7.81 -2.81
C VAL A 281 -8.31 -6.46 -3.44
N VAL A 282 -8.69 -6.25 -4.71
CA VAL A 282 -8.40 -5.01 -5.44
C VAL A 282 -9.26 -3.84 -4.95
N GLY A 283 -10.46 -4.14 -4.46
CA GLY A 283 -11.43 -3.16 -4.01
C GLY A 283 -12.58 -2.96 -4.99
N ARG A 284 -13.80 -2.94 -4.46
CA ARG A 284 -15.05 -2.96 -5.25
C ARG A 284 -15.26 -1.76 -6.16
N THR A 285 -14.57 -0.65 -5.90
CA THR A 285 -14.71 0.62 -6.61
C THR A 285 -13.64 0.84 -7.67
N ASP A 286 -12.67 -0.07 -7.80
CA ASP A 286 -11.62 0.04 -8.80
C ASP A 286 -12.21 -0.02 -10.23
N PRO A 287 -11.77 0.84 -11.17
CA PRO A 287 -12.29 0.85 -12.55
C PRO A 287 -12.16 -0.49 -13.27
N ALA A 288 -11.08 -1.25 -13.05
CA ALA A 288 -10.89 -2.58 -13.65
C ALA A 288 -11.91 -3.57 -13.08
N VAL A 289 -12.16 -3.52 -11.76
CA VAL A 289 -13.19 -4.34 -11.09
C VAL A 289 -14.59 -4.02 -11.62
N LEU A 290 -14.95 -2.73 -11.76
CA LEU A 290 -16.25 -2.31 -12.28
C LEU A 290 -16.48 -2.76 -13.73
N LYS A 291 -15.43 -2.74 -14.56
CA LYS A 291 -15.48 -3.28 -15.93
C LYS A 291 -15.63 -4.81 -15.92
N ALA A 292 -14.83 -5.49 -15.12
CA ALA A 292 -14.84 -6.95 -15.03
C ALA A 292 -16.17 -7.51 -14.50
N ARG A 293 -16.77 -6.89 -13.48
CA ARG A 293 -18.09 -7.28 -12.94
C ARG A 293 -19.20 -7.24 -14.00
N ARG A 294 -19.22 -6.20 -14.83
CA ARG A 294 -20.20 -6.07 -15.93
C ARG A 294 -20.03 -7.21 -16.94
N ARG A 295 -18.78 -7.52 -17.30
CA ARG A 295 -18.49 -8.59 -18.25
C ARG A 295 -18.75 -9.98 -17.67
N LEU A 296 -18.47 -10.19 -16.38
CA LEU A 296 -18.78 -11.45 -15.68
C LEU A 296 -20.27 -11.78 -15.78
N ALA A 297 -21.15 -10.79 -15.58
CA ALA A 297 -22.60 -10.99 -15.71
C ALA A 297 -22.97 -11.51 -17.12
N THR A 298 -22.36 -10.98 -18.18
CA THR A 298 -22.58 -11.43 -19.58
C THR A 298 -21.99 -12.81 -19.86
N VAL A 299 -20.96 -13.24 -19.14
CA VAL A 299 -20.34 -14.56 -19.30
C VAL A 299 -21.15 -15.65 -18.57
N LEU A 300 -21.86 -15.28 -17.50
CA LEU A 300 -22.62 -16.21 -16.66
C LEU A 300 -24.08 -16.39 -17.10
N PHE A 301 -24.69 -15.38 -17.73
CA PHE A 301 -26.11 -15.32 -18.11
C PHE A 301 -26.29 -14.97 -19.58
#